data_AF-A0A075H6R7-F1
#
_entry.id   AF-A0A075H6R7-F1
#
_cell.length_a   1.000
_cell.length_b   1.000
_cell.length_c   1.000
_cell.angle_alpha   90.00
_cell.angle_beta   90.00
_cell.angle_gamma   90.00
#
_symmetry.space_group_name_H-M   'P 1'
#
loop_
_entity.id
_entity.type
_entity.pdbx_description
1 polymer ?
#
loop_
_entity_poly.entity_id
_entity_poly.type
_entity_poly.pdbx_seq_one_letter_code
_entity_poly.pdbx_strand_id
1 'polypeptide(L)'
;MLEMKTREEMVDELIKIKIPTGLINHIAKKERSVLGSGMMNSLNKMNDQAIRSLYYAILEDKVERDDYLLIRTTMWLVNEFQSAKVNIDYPVPNIGDFKIACLSEDDEILVVVECKMNQYEWDEINQFIEKLRMLKEREAKLSHAYIVSRNSDVSEIVNKLKEVQGMGNDGIFVTKEKRGIGGLVGGKPNKINFAMLLEKSRDNHEKVFP
;
A
#
# COMPACT_ATOMS: atom_id res chain seq x y z
N MET A 1 -7.39 -7.96 33.66
CA MET A 1 -7.49 -8.75 32.41
C MET A 1 -8.31 -7.93 31.44
N LEU A 2 -7.79 -7.63 30.25
CA LEU A 2 -8.64 -7.15 29.16
C LEU A 2 -9.56 -8.31 28.78
N GLU A 3 -10.87 -8.11 28.92
CA GLU A 3 -11.85 -9.09 28.48
C GLU A 3 -11.70 -9.28 26.96
N MET A 4 -11.43 -10.51 26.53
CA MET A 4 -11.27 -10.80 25.11
C MET A 4 -12.64 -10.75 24.46
N LYS A 5 -12.83 -9.84 23.50
CA LYS A 5 -14.04 -9.80 22.67
C LYS A 5 -14.28 -11.13 21.99
N THR A 6 -15.55 -11.52 21.96
CA THR A 6 -16.05 -12.65 21.18
C THR A 6 -15.91 -12.36 19.70
N ARG A 7 -15.94 -13.42 18.88
CA ARG A 7 -15.91 -13.29 17.43
C ARG A 7 -17.09 -12.46 16.90
N GLU A 8 -18.28 -12.65 17.47
CA GLU A 8 -19.50 -11.94 17.06
C GLU A 8 -19.37 -10.43 17.31
N GLU A 9 -18.89 -10.04 18.50
CA GLU A 9 -18.63 -8.62 18.81
C GLU A 9 -17.60 -7.99 17.87
N MET A 10 -16.52 -8.73 17.54
CA MET A 10 -15.51 -8.26 16.58
C MET A 10 -16.11 -8.08 15.18
N VAL A 11 -16.96 -9.01 14.72
CA VAL A 11 -17.64 -8.91 13.42
C VAL A 11 -18.59 -7.71 13.38
N ASP A 12 -19.38 -7.50 14.44
CA ASP A 12 -20.33 -6.38 14.54
C ASP A 12 -19.64 -5.02 14.49
N GLU A 13 -18.43 -4.90 15.04
CA GLU A 13 -17.61 -3.70 14.92
C GLU A 13 -17.00 -3.55 13.53
N LEU A 14 -16.46 -4.64 12.96
CA LEU A 14 -15.85 -4.61 11.62
C LEU A 14 -16.85 -4.28 10.51
N ILE A 15 -18.12 -4.70 10.62
CA ILE A 15 -19.17 -4.38 9.63
C ILE A 15 -19.44 -2.87 9.53
N LYS A 16 -19.17 -2.11 10.61
CA LYS A 16 -19.34 -0.65 10.63
C LYS A 16 -18.22 0.10 9.91
N ILE A 17 -17.15 -0.60 9.54
CA ILE A 17 -15.97 -0.04 8.89
C ILE A 17 -16.03 -0.34 7.40
N LYS A 18 -15.74 0.64 6.55
CA LYS A 18 -15.65 0.44 5.10
C LYS A 18 -14.33 -0.26 4.74
N ILE A 19 -14.26 -1.57 4.94
CA ILE A 19 -13.09 -2.39 4.60
C ILE A 19 -13.13 -2.73 3.10
N PRO A 20 -12.08 -2.45 2.33
CA PRO A 20 -12.06 -2.74 0.89
C PRO A 20 -12.10 -4.25 0.64
N THR A 21 -12.87 -4.67 -0.37
CA THR A 21 -13.07 -6.09 -0.71
C THR A 21 -11.75 -6.81 -1.00
N GLY A 22 -10.79 -6.15 -1.64
CA GLY A 22 -9.47 -6.74 -1.90
C GLY A 22 -8.71 -7.12 -0.62
N LEU A 23 -8.86 -6.34 0.46
CA LEU A 23 -8.28 -6.65 1.76
C LEU A 23 -8.95 -7.86 2.42
N ILE A 24 -10.28 -7.92 2.37
CA ILE A 24 -11.05 -9.07 2.87
C ILE A 24 -10.64 -10.34 2.13
N ASN A 25 -10.55 -10.28 0.80
CA ASN A 25 -10.14 -11.41 -0.02
C ASN A 25 -8.72 -11.89 0.31
N HIS A 26 -7.77 -10.94 0.47
CA HIS A 26 -6.40 -11.26 0.82
C HIS A 26 -6.31 -11.97 2.18
N ILE A 27 -6.96 -11.41 3.21
CA ILE A 27 -6.93 -12.00 4.56
C ILE A 27 -7.64 -13.35 4.58
N ALA A 28 -8.78 -13.48 3.89
CA ALA A 28 -9.46 -14.76 3.80
C ALA A 28 -8.59 -15.84 3.12
N LYS A 29 -7.90 -15.50 2.01
CA LYS A 29 -6.97 -16.41 1.35
C LYS A 29 -5.82 -16.80 2.29
N LYS A 30 -5.19 -15.83 2.94
CA LYS A 30 -4.06 -16.04 3.85
C LYS A 30 -4.42 -16.98 4.99
N GLU A 31 -5.55 -16.72 5.65
CA GLU A 31 -6.00 -17.45 6.83
C GLU A 31 -6.87 -18.67 6.46
N ARG A 32 -6.92 -19.06 5.18
CA ARG A 32 -7.68 -20.20 4.63
C ARG A 32 -9.15 -20.19 5.05
N SER A 33 -9.75 -19.02 4.92
CA SER A 33 -11.09 -18.71 5.37
C SER A 33 -12.10 -18.67 4.22
N VAL A 34 -13.37 -18.95 4.53
CA VAL A 34 -14.47 -18.90 3.56
C VAL A 34 -14.98 -17.47 3.38
N LEU A 35 -15.29 -17.12 2.13
CA LEU A 35 -15.93 -15.85 1.77
C LEU A 35 -17.43 -16.03 1.52
N GLY A 36 -18.19 -14.96 1.77
CA GLY A 36 -19.61 -14.85 1.44
C GLY A 36 -19.83 -13.89 0.28
N SER A 37 -21.06 -13.82 -0.23
CA SER A 37 -21.41 -12.78 -1.20
C SER A 37 -21.50 -11.42 -0.50
N GLY A 38 -20.57 -10.53 -0.79
CA GLY A 38 -20.46 -9.20 -0.17
C GLY A 38 -19.68 -9.19 1.16
N MET A 39 -19.35 -7.98 1.62
CA MET A 39 -18.50 -7.73 2.79
C MET A 39 -19.09 -8.33 4.08
N MET A 40 -20.33 -7.99 4.43
CA MET A 40 -20.99 -8.44 5.66
C MET A 40 -21.06 -9.97 5.75
N ASN A 41 -21.47 -10.64 4.67
CA ASN A 41 -21.53 -12.09 4.63
C ASN A 41 -20.14 -12.74 4.65
N SER A 42 -19.13 -12.07 4.06
CA SER A 42 -17.75 -12.53 4.15
C SER A 42 -17.24 -12.51 5.58
N LEU A 43 -17.38 -11.39 6.30
CA LEU A 43 -17.00 -11.32 7.71
C LEU A 43 -17.74 -12.36 8.55
N ASN A 44 -19.05 -12.52 8.36
CA ASN A 44 -19.82 -13.54 9.07
C ASN A 44 -19.37 -14.98 8.80
N LYS A 45 -18.83 -15.29 7.62
CA LYS A 45 -18.33 -16.63 7.27
C LYS A 45 -16.85 -16.84 7.58
N MET A 46 -16.10 -15.75 7.78
CA MET A 46 -14.66 -15.86 8.00
C MET A 46 -14.34 -16.56 9.33
N ASN A 47 -13.26 -17.36 9.36
CA ASN A 47 -12.83 -18.03 10.57
C ASN A 47 -12.35 -17.02 11.63
N ASP A 48 -12.26 -17.47 12.88
CA ASP A 48 -11.92 -16.62 14.03
C ASP A 48 -10.56 -15.92 13.85
N GLN A 49 -9.57 -16.63 13.31
CA GLN A 49 -8.23 -16.10 13.06
C GLN A 49 -8.26 -14.91 12.08
N ALA A 50 -9.02 -15.02 10.99
CA ALA A 50 -9.15 -13.98 10.00
C ALA A 50 -9.89 -12.74 10.54
N ILE A 51 -10.91 -12.95 11.37
CA ILE A 51 -11.62 -11.87 12.08
C ILE A 51 -10.70 -11.18 13.08
N ARG A 52 -9.94 -11.94 13.88
CA ARG A 52 -8.96 -11.36 14.81
C ARG A 52 -7.89 -10.56 14.08
N SER A 53 -7.35 -11.07 12.98
CA SER A 53 -6.36 -10.35 12.17
C SER A 53 -6.89 -9.00 11.68
N LEU A 54 -8.12 -8.95 11.14
CA LEU A 54 -8.75 -7.68 10.75
C LEU A 54 -9.04 -6.78 11.95
N TYR A 55 -9.66 -7.34 13.00
CA TYR A 55 -10.07 -6.60 14.19
C TYR A 55 -8.88 -5.91 14.87
N TYR A 56 -7.85 -6.68 15.24
CA TYR A 56 -6.71 -6.13 15.94
C TYR A 56 -5.83 -5.26 15.06
N ALA A 57 -5.82 -5.42 13.74
CA ALA A 57 -5.08 -4.51 12.88
C ALA A 57 -5.79 -3.16 12.70
N ILE A 58 -7.13 -3.18 12.60
CA ILE A 58 -7.95 -2.00 12.23
C ILE A 58 -8.48 -1.27 13.46
N LEU A 59 -8.79 -1.95 14.56
CA LEU A 59 -9.43 -1.33 15.72
C LEU A 59 -8.50 -1.20 16.92
N GLU A 60 -7.46 -2.01 17.01
CA GLU A 60 -6.50 -1.97 18.13
C GLU A 60 -5.08 -1.63 17.68
N ASP A 61 -4.32 -0.96 18.55
CA ASP A 61 -2.88 -0.72 18.33
C ASP A 61 -1.99 -1.74 19.06
N LYS A 62 -2.58 -2.69 19.79
CA LYS A 62 -1.91 -3.43 20.86
C LYS A 62 -1.11 -4.67 20.42
N VAL A 63 -1.21 -5.07 19.15
CA VAL A 63 -0.58 -6.30 18.65
C VAL A 63 0.26 -5.99 17.43
N GLU A 64 1.55 -6.33 17.48
CA GLU A 64 2.45 -6.23 16.34
C GLU A 64 2.52 -7.57 15.61
N ARG A 65 1.98 -7.59 14.39
CA ARG A 65 2.21 -8.66 13.42
C ARG A 65 2.55 -8.06 12.06
N ASP A 66 3.31 -8.82 11.28
CA ASP A 66 3.80 -8.42 9.95
C ASP A 66 2.69 -8.06 8.97
N ASP A 67 1.58 -8.78 9.02
CA ASP A 67 0.40 -8.50 8.19
C ASP A 67 -0.34 -7.23 8.58
N TYR A 68 -0.13 -6.70 9.79
CA TYR A 68 -0.89 -5.54 10.25
C TYR A 68 -0.41 -4.27 9.55
N LEU A 69 0.87 -4.19 9.19
CA LEU A 69 1.37 -3.08 8.37
C LEU A 69 0.59 -3.00 7.05
N LEU A 70 0.42 -4.14 6.38
CA LEU A 70 -0.31 -4.22 5.11
C LEU A 70 -1.79 -3.86 5.29
N ILE A 71 -2.45 -4.38 6.33
CA ILE A 71 -3.85 -4.06 6.63
C ILE A 71 -4.02 -2.56 6.91
N ARG A 72 -3.19 -1.99 7.80
CA ARG A 72 -3.26 -0.57 8.21
C ARG A 72 -2.92 0.36 7.06
N THR A 73 -1.87 0.06 6.30
CA THR A 73 -1.51 0.81 5.09
C THR A 73 -2.65 0.79 4.08
N THR A 74 -3.30 -0.36 3.88
CA THR A 74 -4.47 -0.47 3.00
C THR A 74 -5.61 0.43 3.46
N MET A 75 -5.93 0.41 4.76
CA MET A 75 -7.00 1.26 5.31
C MET A 75 -6.65 2.75 5.22
N TRP A 76 -5.40 3.12 5.48
CA TRP A 76 -4.92 4.49 5.31
C TRP A 76 -5.06 4.97 3.86
N LEU A 77 -4.67 4.16 2.87
CA LEU A 77 -4.81 4.51 1.45
C LEU A 77 -6.27 4.72 1.03
N VAL A 78 -7.20 3.91 1.55
CA VAL A 78 -8.64 4.09 1.28
C VAL A 78 -9.12 5.46 1.74
N ASN A 79 -8.64 5.92 2.90
CA ASN A 79 -8.97 7.23 3.43
C ASN A 79 -8.24 8.36 2.67
N GLU A 80 -6.96 8.18 2.35
CA GLU A 80 -6.15 9.20 1.67
C GLU A 80 -6.66 9.47 0.24
N PHE A 81 -6.96 8.40 -0.51
CA PHE A 81 -7.37 8.49 -1.92
C PHE A 81 -8.88 8.41 -2.13
N GLN A 82 -9.67 8.29 -1.05
CA GLN A 82 -11.13 8.19 -1.09
C GLN A 82 -11.63 7.08 -2.03
N SER A 83 -10.87 5.99 -2.18
CA SER A 83 -11.21 4.85 -3.05
C SER A 83 -11.16 3.54 -2.27
N ALA A 84 -12.21 2.73 -2.41
CA ALA A 84 -12.27 1.39 -1.83
C ALA A 84 -11.78 0.30 -2.81
N LYS A 85 -11.41 0.66 -4.05
CA LYS A 85 -10.86 -0.27 -5.03
C LYS A 85 -9.37 -0.47 -4.77
N VAL A 86 -9.08 -1.36 -3.84
CA VAL A 86 -7.70 -1.74 -3.50
C VAL A 86 -7.46 -3.20 -3.88
N ASN A 87 -6.35 -3.45 -4.56
CA ASN A 87 -5.84 -4.79 -4.83
C ASN A 87 -4.53 -5.00 -4.06
N ILE A 88 -4.39 -6.20 -3.50
CA ILE A 88 -3.19 -6.63 -2.78
C ILE A 88 -2.51 -7.71 -3.60
N ASP A 89 -1.19 -7.63 -3.70
CA ASP A 89 -0.38 -8.42 -4.62
C ASP A 89 -0.87 -8.23 -6.07
N TYR A 90 -0.96 -6.95 -6.49
CA TYR A 90 -1.53 -6.55 -7.77
C TYR A 90 -0.57 -6.86 -8.92
N PRO A 91 -0.93 -7.78 -9.84
CA PRO A 91 -0.06 -8.18 -10.92
C PRO A 91 -0.12 -7.19 -12.08
N VAL A 92 1.03 -6.74 -12.55
CA VAL A 92 1.14 -5.92 -13.76
C VAL A 92 1.87 -6.69 -14.86
N PRO A 93 1.21 -6.98 -16.00
CA PRO A 93 1.83 -7.73 -17.09
C PRO A 93 3.17 -7.14 -17.55
N ASN A 94 4.19 -8.00 -17.62
CA ASN A 94 5.57 -7.65 -18.02
C ASN A 94 6.27 -6.61 -17.14
N ILE A 95 5.78 -6.35 -15.93
CA ILE A 95 6.42 -5.50 -14.91
C ILE A 95 6.60 -6.26 -13.60
N GLY A 96 5.62 -7.10 -13.23
CA GLY A 96 5.59 -7.84 -11.97
C GLY A 96 4.59 -7.24 -10.99
N ASP A 97 4.65 -7.69 -9.75
CA ASP A 97 3.60 -7.41 -8.77
C ASP A 97 3.93 -6.18 -7.92
N PHE A 98 2.90 -5.44 -7.55
CA PHE A 98 2.96 -4.37 -6.54
C PHE A 98 2.19 -4.80 -5.30
N LYS A 99 2.76 -4.56 -4.11
CA LYS A 99 2.19 -5.11 -2.88
C LYS A 99 0.77 -4.59 -2.62
N ILE A 100 0.54 -3.30 -2.81
CA ILE A 100 -0.80 -2.70 -2.78
C ILE A 100 -0.94 -1.77 -3.98
N ALA A 101 -2.08 -1.81 -4.65
CA ALA A 101 -2.49 -0.83 -5.65
C ALA A 101 -3.87 -0.31 -5.31
N CYS A 102 -4.03 1.03 -5.24
CA CYS A 102 -5.33 1.67 -5.11
C CYS A 102 -5.73 2.26 -6.47
N LEU A 103 -6.95 1.95 -6.90
CA LEU A 103 -7.48 2.23 -8.22
C LEU A 103 -8.55 3.32 -8.17
N SER A 104 -8.76 4.01 -9.28
CA SER A 104 -9.93 4.85 -9.50
C SER A 104 -11.18 4.01 -9.73
N GLU A 105 -12.35 4.65 -9.77
CA GLU A 105 -13.60 3.99 -10.20
C GLU A 105 -13.52 3.45 -11.65
N ASP A 106 -12.63 4.01 -12.48
CA ASP A 106 -12.38 3.56 -13.86
C ASP A 106 -11.28 2.47 -13.95
N ASP A 107 -10.89 1.88 -12.82
CA ASP A 107 -9.85 0.84 -12.70
C ASP A 107 -8.42 1.29 -13.11
N GLU A 108 -8.17 2.60 -13.17
CA GLU A 108 -6.83 3.16 -13.39
C GLU A 108 -6.05 3.25 -12.08
N ILE A 109 -4.74 2.99 -12.13
CA ILE A 109 -3.91 2.99 -10.91
C ILE A 109 -3.66 4.42 -10.45
N LEU A 110 -4.04 4.74 -9.21
CA LEU A 110 -3.78 6.05 -8.58
C LEU A 110 -2.47 6.06 -7.79
N VAL A 111 -2.23 4.97 -7.05
CA VAL A 111 -1.07 4.81 -6.17
C VAL A 111 -0.68 3.34 -6.05
N VAL A 112 0.62 3.10 -5.97
CA VAL A 112 1.20 1.80 -5.62
C VAL A 112 2.04 1.91 -4.36
N VAL A 113 2.04 0.85 -3.56
CA VAL A 113 2.77 0.82 -2.29
C VAL A 113 3.56 -0.46 -2.15
N GLU A 114 4.77 -0.34 -1.61
CA GLU A 114 5.58 -1.43 -1.10
C GLU A 114 5.58 -1.42 0.43
N CYS A 115 5.34 -2.56 1.08
CA CYS A 115 5.31 -2.68 2.53
C CYS A 115 6.53 -3.46 3.03
N LYS A 116 7.33 -2.87 3.91
CA LYS A 116 8.55 -3.48 4.45
C LYS A 116 8.47 -3.63 5.96
N MET A 117 8.49 -4.88 6.43
CA MET A 117 8.47 -5.19 7.87
C MET A 117 9.86 -5.29 8.47
N ASN A 118 10.79 -5.86 7.72
CA ASN A 118 12.14 -6.17 8.18
C ASN A 118 13.15 -5.14 7.67
N GLN A 119 14.42 -5.41 7.95
CA GLN A 119 15.52 -4.61 7.43
C GLN A 119 15.41 -4.44 5.91
N TYR A 120 15.67 -3.23 5.46
CA TYR A 120 15.59 -2.88 4.07
C TYR A 120 16.77 -3.46 3.29
N GLU A 121 16.47 -4.32 2.33
CA GLU A 121 17.41 -4.65 1.28
C GLU A 121 17.25 -3.63 0.15
N TRP A 122 18.32 -2.89 -0.13
CA TRP A 122 18.32 -1.87 -1.18
C TRP A 122 17.88 -2.42 -2.54
N ASP A 123 18.27 -3.65 -2.86
CA ASP A 123 17.93 -4.29 -4.13
C ASP A 123 16.41 -4.41 -4.33
N GLU A 124 15.65 -4.68 -3.26
CA GLU A 124 14.19 -4.75 -3.34
C GLU A 124 13.56 -3.38 -3.60
N ILE A 125 14.11 -2.33 -2.97
CA ILE A 125 13.67 -0.94 -3.18
C ILE A 125 13.99 -0.49 -4.59
N ASN A 126 15.20 -0.78 -5.05
CA ASN A 126 15.62 -0.47 -6.41
C ASN A 126 14.73 -1.19 -7.44
N GLN A 127 14.40 -2.47 -7.21
CA GLN A 127 13.43 -3.19 -8.05
C GLN A 127 12.05 -2.53 -8.04
N PHE A 128 11.55 -2.07 -6.89
CA PHE A 128 10.30 -1.32 -6.81
C PHE A 128 10.35 -0.03 -7.65
N ILE A 129 11.44 0.73 -7.57
CA ILE A 129 11.65 1.96 -8.33
C ILE A 129 11.71 1.68 -9.84
N GLU A 130 12.39 0.63 -10.27
CA GLU A 130 12.46 0.26 -11.68
C GLU A 130 11.10 -0.20 -12.22
N LYS A 131 10.34 -0.99 -11.45
CA LYS A 131 8.93 -1.30 -11.77
C LYS A 131 8.09 -0.02 -11.89
N LEU A 132 8.29 0.94 -11.00
CA LEU A 132 7.58 2.21 -10.99
C LEU A 132 7.85 3.04 -12.24
N ARG A 133 9.08 3.05 -12.75
CA ARG A 133 9.43 3.70 -14.03
C ARG A 133 8.60 3.13 -15.17
N MET A 134 8.59 1.81 -15.31
CA MET A 134 7.85 1.11 -16.37
C MET A 134 6.34 1.31 -16.22
N LEU A 135 5.82 1.28 -14.99
CA LEU A 135 4.39 1.43 -14.74
C LEU A 135 3.88 2.81 -15.14
N LYS A 136 4.63 3.87 -14.79
CA LYS A 136 4.20 5.25 -15.07
C LYS A 136 4.07 5.58 -16.55
N GLU A 137 4.77 4.85 -17.41
CA GLU A 137 4.63 4.99 -18.86
C GLU A 137 3.27 4.51 -19.38
N ARG A 138 2.63 3.60 -18.64
CA ARG A 138 1.35 2.96 -19.01
C ARG A 138 0.18 3.57 -18.24
N GLU A 139 0.43 4.01 -17.01
CA GLU A 139 -0.58 4.51 -16.08
C GLU A 139 -0.52 6.03 -15.94
N ALA A 140 -1.29 6.74 -16.78
CA ALA A 140 -1.31 8.20 -16.77
C ALA A 140 -1.77 8.78 -15.43
N LYS A 141 -2.74 8.13 -14.76
CA LYS A 141 -3.30 8.57 -13.47
C LYS A 141 -2.45 8.19 -12.24
N LEU A 142 -1.40 7.38 -12.41
CA LEU A 142 -0.48 7.05 -11.31
C LEU A 142 0.19 8.32 -10.81
N SER A 143 -0.16 8.74 -9.60
CA SER A 143 0.22 10.04 -9.05
C SER A 143 1.14 9.92 -7.84
N HIS A 144 1.03 8.82 -7.09
CA HIS A 144 1.81 8.59 -5.88
C HIS A 144 2.45 7.20 -5.87
N ALA A 145 3.56 7.07 -5.17
CA ALA A 145 4.15 5.79 -4.82
C ALA A 145 4.71 5.85 -3.41
N TYR A 146 4.44 4.83 -2.60
CA TYR A 146 4.91 4.79 -1.23
C TYR A 146 5.76 3.57 -0.93
N ILE A 147 6.77 3.76 -0.10
CA ILE A 147 7.39 2.68 0.67
C ILE A 147 6.95 2.88 2.13
N VAL A 148 6.24 1.92 2.71
CA VAL A 148 5.78 2.01 4.11
C VAL A 148 6.46 0.94 4.93
N SER A 149 6.96 1.29 6.11
CA SER A 149 7.69 0.36 6.97
C SER A 149 7.49 0.60 8.45
N ARG A 150 7.83 -0.42 9.24
CA ARG A 150 7.98 -0.31 10.69
C ARG A 150 9.43 -0.24 11.16
N ASN A 151 10.37 -0.58 10.29
CA ASN A 151 11.78 -0.48 10.64
C ASN A 151 12.19 1.00 10.72
N SER A 152 12.56 1.45 11.91
CA SER A 152 12.99 2.83 12.16
C SER A 152 14.39 3.16 11.65
N ASP A 153 15.24 2.16 11.39
CA ASP A 153 16.59 2.36 10.84
C ASP A 153 16.52 2.47 9.32
N VAL A 154 16.28 3.69 8.84
CA VAL A 154 16.05 4.01 7.42
C VAL A 154 17.09 4.93 6.81
N SER A 155 18.04 5.43 7.59
CA SER A 155 18.94 6.51 7.15
C SER A 155 19.77 6.12 5.92
N GLU A 156 20.27 4.88 5.87
CA GLU A 156 21.02 4.39 4.71
C GLU A 156 20.15 4.38 3.44
N ILE A 157 18.93 3.86 3.54
CA ILE A 157 17.98 3.80 2.43
C ILE A 157 17.60 5.19 1.95
N VAL A 158 17.29 6.09 2.88
CA VAL A 158 16.96 7.49 2.57
C VAL A 158 18.11 8.16 1.82
N ASN A 159 19.36 7.90 2.20
CA ASN A 159 20.51 8.44 1.49
C ASN A 159 20.63 7.85 0.08
N LYS A 160 20.47 6.53 -0.08
CA LYS A 160 20.48 5.88 -1.40
C LYS A 160 19.34 6.37 -2.30
N LEU A 161 18.16 6.63 -1.75
CA LEU A 161 17.03 7.18 -2.50
C LEU A 161 17.32 8.57 -3.07
N LYS A 162 18.07 9.42 -2.36
CA LYS A 162 18.50 10.75 -2.87
C LYS A 162 19.44 10.64 -4.08
N GLU A 163 20.14 9.52 -4.21
CA GLU A 163 21.08 9.26 -5.30
C GLU A 163 20.39 8.63 -6.53
N VAL A 164 19.11 8.24 -6.42
CA VAL A 164 18.35 7.66 -7.53
C VAL A 164 18.14 8.70 -8.62
N GLN A 165 18.51 8.35 -9.85
CA GLN A 165 18.32 9.23 -11.00
C GLN A 165 16.85 9.62 -11.18
N GLY A 166 16.58 10.93 -11.21
CA GLY A 166 15.24 11.49 -11.36
C GLY A 166 14.45 11.59 -10.05
N MET A 167 14.99 11.15 -8.92
CA MET A 167 14.40 11.37 -7.60
C MET A 167 14.77 12.78 -7.10
N GLY A 168 13.77 13.66 -6.97
CA GLY A 168 13.95 14.98 -6.37
C GLY A 168 14.01 14.93 -4.85
N ASN A 169 14.71 15.91 -4.25
CA ASN A 169 14.72 16.12 -2.79
C ASN A 169 13.34 16.51 -2.23
N ASP A 170 12.40 16.89 -3.10
CA ASP A 170 11.01 17.25 -2.81
C ASP A 170 10.02 16.10 -2.98
N GLY A 171 10.48 14.93 -3.46
CA GLY A 171 9.62 13.76 -3.71
C GLY A 171 9.04 13.65 -5.06
N ILE A 172 9.36 14.59 -5.94
CA ILE A 172 8.98 14.45 -7.31
C ILE A 172 9.95 13.48 -7.99
N PHE A 173 9.47 12.26 -8.22
CA PHE A 173 10.17 11.28 -9.02
C PHE A 173 9.82 11.44 -10.50
N VAL A 174 10.81 11.80 -11.31
CA VAL A 174 10.71 11.95 -12.76
C VAL A 174 11.19 10.65 -13.42
N THR A 175 10.26 9.83 -13.92
CA THR A 175 10.59 8.51 -14.46
C THR A 175 11.30 8.55 -15.82
N LYS A 176 11.11 9.63 -16.58
CA LYS A 176 11.83 9.93 -17.82
C LYS A 176 12.19 11.41 -17.90
N GLU A 177 13.46 11.71 -18.13
CA GLU A 177 13.88 13.02 -18.60
C GLU A 177 13.52 13.18 -20.09
N LYS A 178 13.05 14.36 -20.50
CA LYS A 178 12.91 14.68 -21.92
C LYS A 178 14.28 14.70 -22.57
N ARG A 179 14.61 13.68 -23.37
CA ARG A 179 15.59 13.83 -24.44
C ARG A 179 14.85 14.31 -25.68
N GLY A 180 14.91 15.62 -25.95
CA GLY A 180 14.42 16.18 -27.19
C GLY A 180 15.39 15.86 -28.33
N ILE A 181 14.91 15.15 -29.35
CA ILE A 181 15.50 15.25 -30.69
C ILE A 181 14.60 16.24 -31.44
N GLY A 182 15.09 17.47 -31.67
CA GLY A 182 14.42 18.42 -32.59
C GLY A 182 13.42 19.42 -32.00
N GLY A 183 13.42 19.71 -30.69
CA GLY A 183 12.92 21.00 -30.18
C GLY A 183 11.41 21.30 -30.28
N LEU A 184 10.54 20.39 -30.72
CA LEU A 184 9.09 20.63 -30.76
C LEU A 184 8.30 19.47 -30.14
N VAL A 185 7.38 19.84 -29.23
CA VAL A 185 6.43 19.01 -28.46
C VAL A 185 6.95 18.38 -27.14
N GLY A 186 7.13 19.23 -26.12
CA GLY A 186 6.04 19.46 -25.17
C GLY A 186 5.37 18.32 -24.38
N GLY A 187 5.88 17.08 -24.30
CA GLY A 187 5.29 16.09 -23.37
C GLY A 187 5.29 16.56 -21.91
N LYS A 188 4.24 16.30 -21.11
CA LYS A 188 4.33 16.55 -19.66
C LYS A 188 5.37 15.57 -19.07
N PRO A 189 6.26 15.99 -18.16
CA PRO A 189 7.18 15.06 -17.51
C PRO A 189 6.37 13.98 -16.76
N ASN A 190 6.80 12.73 -16.84
CA ASN A 190 6.20 11.64 -16.09
C ASN A 190 6.64 11.75 -14.62
N LYS A 191 5.81 12.44 -13.83
CA LYS A 191 6.06 12.72 -12.42
C LYS A 191 5.21 11.82 -11.54
N ILE A 192 5.78 11.44 -10.41
CA ILE A 192 5.12 10.71 -9.32
C ILE A 192 5.56 11.36 -8.01
N ASN A 193 4.63 11.57 -7.10
CA ASN A 193 4.95 11.92 -5.72
C ASN A 193 5.38 10.65 -4.99
N PHE A 194 6.68 10.52 -4.78
CA PHE A 194 7.28 9.39 -4.09
C PHE A 194 7.53 9.77 -2.63
N ALA A 195 7.10 8.91 -1.69
CA ALA A 195 7.48 9.06 -0.29
C ALA A 195 7.76 7.71 0.38
N MET A 196 8.53 7.78 1.45
CA MET A 196 8.87 6.71 2.36
C MET A 196 8.31 7.11 3.73
N LEU A 197 7.54 6.19 4.31
CA LEU A 197 6.77 6.41 5.52
C LEU A 197 7.12 5.35 6.57
N LEU A 198 7.17 5.76 7.83
CA LEU A 198 7.24 4.90 8.99
C LEU A 198 5.84 4.81 9.64
N GLU A 199 5.25 3.62 9.65
CA GLU A 199 4.04 3.39 10.44
C GLU A 199 4.42 3.32 11.92
N LYS A 200 3.94 4.30 12.69
CA LYS A 200 4.11 4.37 14.15
C LYS A 200 2.90 3.81 14.90
N SER A 201 1.73 3.94 14.30
CA SER A 201 0.47 3.37 14.76
C SER A 201 -0.53 3.34 13.60
N ARG A 202 -1.70 2.72 13.80
CA ARG A 202 -2.76 2.64 12.79
C ARG A 202 -3.03 3.97 12.07
N ASP A 203 -3.03 5.06 12.84
CA ASP A 203 -3.42 6.39 12.37
C ASP A 203 -2.21 7.31 12.12
N ASN A 204 -0.98 6.81 12.27
CA ASN A 204 0.24 7.62 12.17
C ASN A 204 1.27 6.99 11.22
N HIS A 205 1.40 7.61 10.05
CA HIS A 205 2.45 7.33 9.07
C HIS A 205 3.39 8.55 9.00
N GLU A 206 4.54 8.45 9.66
CA GLU A 206 5.55 9.51 9.70
C GLU A 206 6.37 9.49 8.41
N LYS A 207 6.48 10.64 7.75
CA LYS A 207 7.23 10.78 6.51
C LYS A 207 8.72 10.96 6.78
N VAL A 208 9.55 10.10 6.19
CA VAL A 208 11.01 10.10 6.41
C VAL A 208 11.83 10.43 5.17
N PHE A 209 11.23 10.30 3.97
CA PHE A 209 11.87 10.71 2.73
C PHE A 209 10.87 10.81 1.60
N PRO A 210 11.06 11.82 0.76
CA PRO A 210 10.54 13.15 1.00
C PRO A 210 9.04 13.16 1.27
#